data_AF-A0A3A5VVF6-F1
#
_entry.id   AF-A0A3A5VVF6-F1
#
_cell.length_a   1.000
_cell.length_b   1.000
_cell.length_c   1.000
_cell.angle_alpha   90.00
_cell.angle_beta   90.00
_cell.angle_gamma   90.00
#
_symmetry.space_group_name_H-M   'P 1'
#
loop_
_entity.id
_entity.type
_entity.pdbx_description
1 polymer ?
#
loop_
_entity_poly.entity_id
_entity_poly.type
_entity_poly.pdbx_seq_one_letter_code
_entity_poly.pdbx_strand_id
1 'polypeptide(L)'
;EDADAILVAPATRNTIAAHLHGMQQGPLLMALSAARSRSTHVLMVPSMHGDLASDPVTDDIVERLREEEIDVMWGDLQEGKRKTPDHEHIVARFAHGINSRKKYRKSVVVTLGGTYSPIDDIRGIQNTSSGKTGFQIADDLYRHGHDVTCVVGKTSVQMPGWLPLCISAPQPQMMLKELMAIANDDIDAWVHTAAVLDYVVENPANGKLASQQGPLDITLIEGDKHILELKSKTIGSTRIGFKLESGIKQRDLIHRAVAQIEHSGMTAVVANRLEDLDDASKPRGYLVDKQGSHFVLENELDLCDALRTIIERGD
;
A
#
# COMPACT_ATOMS: atom_id res chain seq x y z
N GLU A 1 -18.59 -2.50 -28.93
CA GLU A 1 -18.02 -1.35 -28.19
C GLU A 1 -16.62 -1.73 -27.74
N ASP A 2 -15.72 -0.76 -27.66
CA ASP A 2 -14.36 -0.98 -27.19
C ASP A 2 -14.39 -0.97 -25.66
N ALA A 3 -13.95 -2.06 -25.04
CA ALA A 3 -13.78 -2.19 -23.60
C ALA A 3 -12.29 -2.23 -23.27
N ASP A 4 -11.89 -1.51 -22.22
CA ASP A 4 -10.50 -1.48 -21.76
C ASP A 4 -10.06 -2.81 -21.13
N ALA A 5 -11.02 -3.58 -20.57
CA ALA A 5 -10.80 -4.87 -19.94
C ALA A 5 -12.10 -5.68 -19.77
N ILE A 6 -12.00 -6.97 -19.48
CA ILE A 6 -13.13 -7.86 -19.17
C ILE A 6 -12.93 -8.57 -17.83
N LEU A 7 -13.92 -8.49 -16.95
CA LEU A 7 -13.98 -9.24 -15.69
C LEU A 7 -15.08 -10.31 -15.78
N VAL A 8 -14.72 -11.57 -15.52
CA VAL A 8 -15.67 -12.69 -15.42
C VAL A 8 -15.68 -13.23 -14.00
N ALA A 9 -16.65 -12.80 -13.19
CA ALA A 9 -16.77 -13.19 -11.79
C ALA A 9 -18.25 -13.50 -11.44
N PRO A 10 -18.63 -14.77 -11.21
CA PRO A 10 -17.80 -15.98 -11.25
C PRO A 10 -17.57 -16.51 -12.68
N ALA A 11 -16.42 -17.15 -12.91
CA ALA A 11 -16.11 -17.91 -14.11
C ALA A 11 -16.32 -19.42 -13.87
N THR A 12 -17.40 -20.00 -14.38
CA THR A 12 -17.66 -21.44 -14.22
C THR A 12 -16.67 -22.28 -15.03
N ARG A 13 -16.44 -23.56 -14.65
CA ARG A 13 -15.61 -24.50 -15.44
C ARG A 13 -16.05 -24.55 -16.91
N ASN A 14 -17.36 -24.53 -17.16
CA ASN A 14 -17.91 -24.49 -18.51
C ASN A 14 -17.51 -23.22 -19.28
N THR A 15 -17.53 -22.05 -18.62
CA THR A 15 -17.16 -20.78 -19.26
C THR A 15 -15.68 -20.75 -19.63
N ILE A 16 -14.80 -21.16 -18.71
CA ILE A 16 -13.35 -21.19 -18.95
C ILE A 16 -12.98 -22.22 -20.03
N ALA A 17 -13.59 -23.41 -20.00
CA ALA A 17 -13.39 -24.45 -21.02
C ALA A 17 -13.90 -23.99 -22.39
N ALA A 18 -15.11 -23.43 -22.44
CA ALA A 18 -15.71 -22.94 -23.68
C ALA A 18 -14.86 -21.83 -24.33
N HIS A 19 -14.32 -20.90 -23.52
CA HIS A 19 -13.42 -19.86 -24.02
C HIS A 19 -12.12 -20.44 -24.61
N LEU A 20 -11.48 -21.35 -23.88
CA LEU A 20 -10.23 -22.00 -24.28
C LEU A 20 -10.40 -22.81 -25.58
N HIS A 21 -11.55 -23.46 -25.76
CA HIS A 21 -11.87 -24.25 -26.96
C HIS A 21 -12.53 -23.43 -28.09
N GLY A 22 -12.58 -22.10 -27.97
CA GLY A 22 -13.08 -21.23 -29.04
C GLY A 22 -14.58 -21.33 -29.28
N MET A 23 -15.36 -21.79 -28.30
CA MET A 23 -16.81 -21.77 -28.39
C MET A 23 -17.30 -20.32 -28.29
N GLN A 24 -18.34 -19.97 -29.05
CA GLN A 24 -18.87 -18.60 -29.15
C GLN A 24 -20.37 -18.55 -28.84
N GLN A 25 -20.83 -19.38 -27.90
CA GLN A 25 -22.24 -19.42 -27.53
C GLN A 25 -22.59 -18.21 -26.64
N GLY A 26 -23.16 -17.19 -27.27
CA GLY A 26 -23.70 -16.01 -26.60
C GLY A 26 -22.70 -14.86 -26.39
N PRO A 27 -23.20 -13.70 -25.93
CA PRO A 27 -22.43 -12.44 -25.95
C PRO A 27 -21.14 -12.47 -25.13
N LEU A 28 -21.12 -13.17 -23.98
CA LEU A 28 -19.93 -13.24 -23.12
C LEU A 28 -18.74 -13.91 -23.83
N LEU A 29 -18.96 -15.09 -24.43
CA LEU A 29 -17.89 -15.81 -25.14
C LEU A 29 -17.46 -15.07 -26.41
N MET A 30 -18.39 -14.39 -27.09
CA MET A 30 -18.07 -13.50 -28.20
C MET A 30 -17.19 -12.33 -27.75
N ALA A 31 -17.50 -11.69 -26.62
CA ALA A 31 -16.70 -10.60 -26.05
C ALA A 31 -15.30 -11.07 -25.65
N LEU A 32 -15.18 -12.22 -24.98
CA LEU A 32 -13.88 -12.82 -24.63
C LEU A 32 -13.06 -13.19 -25.88
N SER A 33 -13.71 -13.70 -26.93
CA SER A 33 -13.05 -13.99 -28.21
C SER A 33 -12.52 -12.72 -28.88
N ALA A 34 -13.27 -11.63 -28.82
CA ALA A 34 -12.85 -10.32 -29.33
C ALA A 34 -11.70 -9.74 -28.50
N ALA A 35 -11.76 -9.83 -27.16
CA ALA A 35 -10.72 -9.37 -26.24
C ALA A 35 -9.37 -10.04 -26.50
N ARG A 36 -9.36 -11.37 -26.68
CA ARG A 36 -8.15 -12.13 -27.03
C ARG A 36 -7.46 -11.62 -28.30
N SER A 37 -8.24 -11.27 -29.33
CA SER A 37 -7.70 -10.74 -30.59
C SER A 37 -7.12 -9.32 -30.46
N ARG A 38 -7.49 -8.60 -29.39
CA ARG A 38 -7.12 -7.20 -29.13
C ARG A 38 -6.08 -7.07 -28.00
N SER A 39 -5.64 -8.18 -27.42
CA SER A 39 -4.81 -8.21 -26.20
C SER A 39 -5.41 -7.39 -25.04
N THR A 40 -6.75 -7.30 -25.00
CA THR A 40 -7.50 -6.66 -23.91
C THR A 40 -7.31 -7.45 -22.63
N HIS A 41 -7.08 -6.77 -21.50
CA HIS A 41 -6.88 -7.44 -20.23
C HIS A 41 -8.14 -8.21 -19.80
N VAL A 42 -7.98 -9.48 -19.41
CA VAL A 42 -9.08 -10.32 -18.92
C VAL A 42 -8.71 -10.90 -17.57
N LEU A 43 -9.61 -10.74 -16.59
CA LEU A 43 -9.55 -11.44 -15.31
C LEU A 43 -10.75 -12.39 -15.21
N MET A 44 -10.46 -13.67 -15.00
CA MET A 44 -11.46 -14.69 -14.68
C MET A 44 -11.34 -15.08 -13.21
N VAL A 45 -12.48 -15.14 -12.52
CA VAL A 45 -12.57 -15.46 -11.09
C VAL A 45 -13.37 -16.74 -10.91
N PRO A 46 -12.73 -17.93 -10.94
CA PRO A 46 -13.49 -19.16 -10.92
C PRO A 46 -14.11 -19.44 -9.55
N SER A 47 -15.32 -19.98 -9.56
CA SER A 47 -16.04 -20.40 -8.35
C SER A 47 -16.80 -21.68 -8.63
N MET A 48 -16.48 -22.73 -7.87
CA MET A 48 -17.04 -24.08 -8.06
C MET A 48 -16.82 -24.96 -6.82
N HIS A 49 -17.42 -26.15 -6.82
CA HIS A 49 -17.17 -27.17 -5.80
C HIS A 49 -15.69 -27.58 -5.79
N GLY A 50 -15.16 -27.95 -4.63
CA GLY A 50 -13.78 -28.34 -4.42
C GLY A 50 -13.35 -29.44 -5.36
N ASP A 51 -14.15 -30.51 -5.47
CA ASP A 51 -13.87 -31.63 -6.38
C ASP A 51 -13.74 -31.19 -7.85
N LEU A 52 -14.54 -30.21 -8.28
CA LEU A 52 -14.46 -29.67 -9.63
C LEU A 52 -13.23 -28.78 -9.81
N ALA A 53 -12.85 -28.04 -8.77
CA ALA A 53 -11.67 -27.18 -8.77
C ALA A 53 -10.35 -27.98 -8.68
N SER A 54 -10.37 -29.19 -8.11
CA SER A 54 -9.22 -30.10 -8.02
C SER A 54 -9.20 -31.18 -9.11
N ASP A 55 -10.11 -31.09 -10.08
CA ASP A 55 -10.10 -31.97 -11.26
C ASP A 55 -8.89 -31.62 -12.12
N PRO A 56 -8.02 -32.58 -12.51
CA PRO A 56 -6.84 -32.31 -13.34
C PRO A 56 -7.15 -31.54 -14.63
N VAL A 57 -8.33 -31.76 -15.23
CA VAL A 57 -8.75 -31.02 -16.43
C VAL A 57 -9.05 -29.55 -16.11
N THR A 58 -9.51 -29.22 -14.90
CA THR A 58 -9.67 -27.82 -14.48
C THR A 58 -8.31 -27.16 -14.31
N ASP A 59 -7.34 -27.87 -13.74
CA ASP A 59 -5.96 -27.37 -13.63
C ASP A 59 -5.35 -27.13 -15.02
N ASP A 60 -5.46 -28.09 -15.95
CA ASP A 60 -5.02 -27.94 -17.35
C ASP A 60 -5.64 -26.72 -18.04
N ILE A 61 -6.95 -26.49 -17.84
CA ILE A 61 -7.65 -25.33 -18.42
C ILE A 61 -7.08 -24.02 -17.84
N VAL A 62 -6.89 -23.96 -16.52
CA VAL A 62 -6.40 -22.75 -15.84
C VAL A 62 -4.97 -22.44 -16.24
N GLU A 63 -4.11 -23.45 -16.35
CA GLU A 63 -2.74 -23.27 -16.83
C GLU A 63 -2.72 -22.72 -18.24
N ARG A 64 -3.50 -23.29 -19.16
CA ARG A 64 -3.60 -22.79 -20.54
C ARG A 64 -4.21 -21.38 -20.64
N LEU A 65 -5.16 -21.02 -19.79
CA LEU A 65 -5.64 -19.64 -19.72
C LEU A 65 -4.52 -18.66 -19.34
N ARG A 66 -3.68 -19.03 -18.38
CA ARG A 66 -2.52 -18.21 -17.98
C ARG A 66 -1.48 -18.10 -19.09
N GLU A 67 -1.26 -19.17 -19.85
CA GLU A 67 -0.42 -19.14 -21.06
C GLU A 67 -0.98 -18.18 -22.14
N GLU A 68 -2.31 -18.03 -22.23
CA GLU A 68 -2.98 -17.04 -23.08
C GLU A 68 -3.02 -15.62 -22.46
N GLU A 69 -2.22 -15.35 -21.42
CA GLU A 69 -2.15 -14.07 -20.68
C GLU A 69 -3.48 -13.62 -20.05
N ILE A 70 -4.37 -14.58 -19.77
CA ILE A 70 -5.61 -14.35 -19.03
C ILE A 70 -5.33 -14.55 -17.54
N ASP A 71 -5.60 -13.52 -16.75
CA ASP A 71 -5.44 -13.62 -15.31
C ASP A 71 -6.53 -14.50 -14.73
N VAL A 72 -6.13 -15.41 -13.84
CA VAL A 72 -7.04 -16.29 -13.11
C VAL A 72 -6.86 -16.09 -11.61
N MET A 73 -7.92 -15.67 -10.94
CA MET A 73 -7.94 -15.45 -9.49
C MET A 73 -8.88 -16.45 -8.80
N TRP A 74 -8.30 -17.31 -7.98
CA TRP A 74 -9.06 -18.22 -7.12
C TRP A 74 -9.32 -17.59 -5.77
N GLY A 75 -10.48 -17.89 -5.18
CA GLY A 75 -10.72 -17.67 -3.76
C GLY A 75 -10.47 -18.92 -2.91
N ASP A 76 -10.65 -18.74 -1.61
CA ASP A 76 -10.36 -19.75 -0.61
C ASP A 76 -11.32 -20.94 -0.68
N LEU A 77 -10.82 -22.11 -0.29
CA LEU A 77 -11.64 -23.30 -0.08
C LEU A 77 -12.39 -23.17 1.25
N GLN A 78 -13.70 -23.01 1.19
CA GLN A 78 -14.58 -22.93 2.36
C GLN A 78 -15.83 -23.80 2.12
N GLU A 79 -16.20 -24.62 3.10
CA GLU A 79 -17.40 -25.47 3.02
C GLU A 79 -17.41 -26.38 1.77
N GLY A 80 -16.24 -26.91 1.39
CA GLY A 80 -16.10 -27.78 0.23
C GLY A 80 -16.21 -27.07 -1.13
N LYS A 81 -16.20 -25.73 -1.17
CA LYS A 81 -16.24 -24.93 -2.41
C LYS A 81 -15.13 -23.90 -2.44
N ARG A 82 -14.54 -23.66 -3.61
CA ARG A 82 -13.72 -22.46 -3.81
C ARG A 82 -14.68 -21.28 -4.00
N LYS A 83 -14.84 -20.48 -2.95
CA LYS A 83 -15.75 -19.33 -2.98
C LYS A 83 -15.14 -18.20 -3.79
N THR A 84 -15.98 -17.39 -4.41
CA THR A 84 -15.54 -16.12 -5.03
C THR A 84 -14.82 -15.28 -3.96
N PRO A 85 -13.60 -14.76 -4.24
CA PRO A 85 -12.94 -13.81 -3.37
C PRO A 85 -13.81 -12.59 -3.06
N ASP A 86 -13.42 -11.83 -2.04
CA ASP A 86 -14.07 -10.55 -1.76
C ASP A 86 -14.00 -9.60 -2.96
N HIS A 87 -15.09 -8.87 -3.19
CA HIS A 87 -15.25 -7.97 -4.32
C HIS A 87 -14.20 -6.85 -4.34
N GLU A 88 -13.74 -6.34 -3.20
CA GLU A 88 -12.70 -5.31 -3.14
C GLU A 88 -11.37 -5.86 -3.64
N HIS A 89 -11.03 -7.12 -3.32
CA HIS A 89 -9.83 -7.81 -3.80
C HIS A 89 -9.93 -8.05 -5.31
N ILE A 90 -11.08 -8.52 -5.82
CA ILE A 90 -11.29 -8.72 -7.25
C ILE A 90 -11.09 -7.40 -8.01
N VAL A 91 -11.72 -6.31 -7.55
CA VAL A 91 -11.58 -5.00 -8.18
C VAL A 91 -10.15 -4.47 -8.08
N ALA A 92 -9.47 -4.68 -6.94
CA ALA A 92 -8.08 -4.24 -6.77
C ALA A 92 -7.14 -4.92 -7.76
N ARG A 93 -7.23 -6.25 -7.85
CA ARG A 93 -6.42 -7.06 -8.75
C ARG A 93 -6.73 -6.76 -10.21
N PHE A 94 -8.00 -6.58 -10.55
CA PHE A 94 -8.42 -6.20 -11.89
C PHE A 94 -7.88 -4.83 -12.29
N ALA A 95 -8.04 -3.82 -11.44
CA ALA A 95 -7.50 -2.48 -11.69
C ALA A 95 -5.96 -2.52 -11.85
N HIS A 96 -5.26 -3.23 -10.96
CA HIS A 96 -3.82 -3.42 -11.05
C HIS A 96 -3.41 -4.10 -12.38
N GLY A 97 -4.10 -5.16 -12.79
CA GLY A 97 -3.81 -5.88 -14.04
C GLY A 97 -3.96 -5.01 -15.29
N ILE A 98 -4.98 -4.13 -15.31
CA ILE A 98 -5.19 -3.14 -16.38
C ILE A 98 -4.05 -2.11 -16.39
N ASN A 99 -3.74 -1.56 -15.22
CA ASN A 99 -2.84 -0.41 -15.11
C ASN A 99 -1.36 -0.79 -15.10
N SER A 100 -1.00 -2.01 -14.70
CA SER A 100 0.40 -2.49 -14.66
C SER A 100 1.05 -2.62 -16.03
N ARG A 101 0.24 -2.64 -17.10
CA ARG A 101 0.69 -2.61 -18.51
C ARG A 101 1.02 -1.18 -19.00
N LYS A 102 0.75 -0.15 -18.20
CA LYS A 102 1.05 1.26 -18.55
C LYS A 102 2.54 1.55 -18.44
N LYS A 103 3.00 2.53 -19.23
CA LYS A 103 4.41 2.95 -19.32
C LYS A 103 4.98 3.51 -18.00
N TYR A 104 4.12 4.02 -17.12
CA TYR A 104 4.53 4.72 -15.89
C TYR A 104 4.47 3.84 -14.64
N ARG A 105 4.55 2.50 -14.79
CA ARG A 105 4.68 1.60 -13.65
C ARG A 105 5.98 1.93 -12.89
N LYS A 106 5.88 1.93 -11.56
CA LYS A 106 6.96 2.32 -10.62
C LYS A 106 7.05 1.31 -9.49
N SER A 107 8.26 1.08 -9.00
CA SER A 107 8.52 0.39 -7.74
C SER A 107 8.43 1.39 -6.59
N VAL A 108 7.51 1.16 -5.64
CA VAL A 108 7.18 2.11 -4.57
C VAL A 108 7.22 1.43 -3.22
N VAL A 109 7.98 2.01 -2.29
CA VAL A 109 7.99 1.60 -0.88
C VAL A 109 7.15 2.57 -0.06
N VAL A 110 6.16 2.06 0.66
CA VAL A 110 5.32 2.84 1.58
C VAL A 110 5.62 2.42 3.02
N THR A 111 6.14 3.34 3.84
CA THR A 111 6.25 3.10 5.28
C THR A 111 4.97 3.59 5.95
N LEU A 112 4.38 2.79 6.83
CA LEU A 112 3.11 3.13 7.47
C LEU A 112 2.97 2.54 8.88
N GLY A 113 2.00 3.06 9.63
CA GLY A 113 1.73 2.66 11.02
C GLY A 113 2.66 3.33 12.03
N GLY A 114 2.40 3.10 13.31
CA GLY A 114 3.21 3.63 14.41
C GLY A 114 4.28 2.63 14.84
N THR A 115 5.48 3.09 15.16
CA THR A 115 6.48 2.21 15.79
C THR A 115 6.27 2.11 17.29
N TYR A 116 6.69 0.99 17.88
CA TYR A 116 6.55 0.65 19.29
C TYR A 116 7.92 0.45 19.94
N SER A 117 8.15 1.12 21.06
CA SER A 117 9.34 0.96 21.89
C SER A 117 8.95 0.31 23.22
N PRO A 118 9.40 -0.92 23.52
CA PRO A 118 9.02 -1.62 24.75
C PRO A 118 9.60 -0.92 25.98
N ILE A 119 8.80 -0.82 27.04
CA ILE A 119 9.27 -0.47 28.39
C ILE A 119 9.61 -1.76 29.14
N ASP A 120 8.74 -2.76 28.99
CA ASP A 120 8.90 -4.12 29.47
C ASP A 120 8.16 -5.09 28.52
N ASP A 121 8.06 -6.38 28.87
CA ASP A 121 7.38 -7.39 28.04
C ASP A 121 5.87 -7.14 27.83
N ILE A 122 5.26 -6.19 28.54
CA ILE A 122 3.81 -5.92 28.51
C ILE A 122 3.49 -4.50 28.04
N ARG A 123 4.33 -3.53 28.38
CA ARG A 123 4.10 -2.10 28.17
C ARG A 123 5.11 -1.53 27.19
N GLY A 124 4.72 -0.45 26.52
CA GLY A 124 5.60 0.28 25.63
C GLY A 124 5.02 1.60 25.21
N ILE A 125 5.85 2.38 24.53
CA ILE A 125 5.55 3.70 24.00
C ILE A 125 5.29 3.55 22.50
N GLN A 126 4.27 4.24 22.01
CA GLN A 126 3.96 4.33 20.59
C GLN A 126 3.29 5.66 20.28
N ASN A 127 3.48 6.13 19.05
CA ASN A 127 2.70 7.24 18.52
C ASN A 127 1.29 6.78 18.16
N THR A 128 0.31 7.69 18.24
CA THR A 128 -1.06 7.44 17.79
C THR A 128 -1.10 7.45 16.26
N SER A 129 -0.98 6.28 15.64
CA SER A 129 -1.16 6.11 14.20
C SER A 129 -1.97 4.86 13.92
N SER A 130 -3.06 5.01 13.18
CA SER A 130 -3.91 3.89 12.80
C SER A 130 -3.33 3.06 11.65
N GLY A 131 -2.44 3.66 10.85
CA GLY A 131 -1.97 3.10 9.57
C GLY A 131 -2.92 3.36 8.38
N LYS A 132 -4.09 3.94 8.61
CA LYS A 132 -5.14 4.13 7.58
C LYS A 132 -4.65 4.85 6.34
N THR A 133 -4.02 6.02 6.50
CA THR A 133 -3.54 6.83 5.37
C THR A 133 -2.49 6.11 4.54
N GLY A 134 -1.53 5.44 5.17
CA GLY A 134 -0.52 4.68 4.45
C GLY A 134 -1.11 3.53 3.65
N PHE A 135 -2.08 2.80 4.22
CA PHE A 135 -2.76 1.72 3.49
C PHE A 135 -3.62 2.24 2.33
N GLN A 136 -4.29 3.38 2.49
CA GLN A 136 -5.05 4.00 1.41
C GLN A 136 -4.15 4.41 0.24
N ILE A 137 -2.98 5.01 0.53
CA ILE A 137 -1.99 5.37 -0.48
C ILE A 137 -1.45 4.10 -1.16
N ALA A 138 -1.10 3.07 -0.38
CA ALA A 138 -0.60 1.81 -0.93
C ALA A 138 -1.66 1.12 -1.82
N ASP A 139 -2.93 1.13 -1.40
CA ASP A 139 -4.06 0.60 -2.17
C ASP A 139 -4.23 1.36 -3.49
N ASP A 140 -4.26 2.69 -3.46
CA ASP A 140 -4.40 3.50 -4.66
C ASP A 140 -3.26 3.25 -5.66
N LEU A 141 -2.02 3.25 -5.18
CA LEU A 141 -0.85 3.00 -6.02
C LEU A 141 -0.89 1.60 -6.62
N TYR A 142 -1.26 0.59 -5.83
CA TYR A 142 -1.41 -0.77 -6.31
C TYR A 142 -2.49 -0.87 -7.39
N ARG A 143 -3.68 -0.30 -7.16
CA ARG A 143 -4.77 -0.27 -8.15
C ARG A 143 -4.36 0.44 -9.44
N HIS A 144 -3.46 1.42 -9.36
CA HIS A 144 -2.88 2.11 -10.51
C HIS A 144 -1.67 1.40 -11.14
N GLY A 145 -1.42 0.14 -10.77
CA GLY A 145 -0.48 -0.73 -11.48
C GLY A 145 0.96 -0.63 -10.99
N HIS A 146 1.25 0.15 -9.95
CA HIS A 146 2.57 0.23 -9.34
C HIS A 146 2.91 -1.06 -8.58
N ASP A 147 4.20 -1.37 -8.49
CA ASP A 147 4.69 -2.44 -7.63
C ASP A 147 4.91 -1.87 -6.22
N VAL A 148 4.12 -2.31 -5.25
CA VAL A 148 4.01 -1.65 -3.94
C VAL A 148 4.49 -2.59 -2.84
N THR A 149 5.52 -2.14 -2.11
CA THR A 149 5.99 -2.79 -0.89
C THR A 149 5.64 -1.93 0.32
N CYS A 150 4.89 -2.49 1.27
CA CYS A 150 4.60 -1.81 2.53
C CYS A 150 5.57 -2.27 3.62
N VAL A 151 6.18 -1.34 4.35
CA VAL A 151 6.88 -1.63 5.61
C VAL A 151 6.03 -1.10 6.77
N VAL A 152 5.53 -2.02 7.58
CA VAL A 152 4.34 -1.81 8.41
C VAL A 152 4.71 -1.87 9.89
N GLY A 153 4.52 -0.76 10.59
CA GLY A 153 4.57 -0.68 12.04
C GLY A 153 3.34 -1.33 12.71
N LYS A 154 3.01 -0.91 13.92
CA LYS A 154 1.71 -1.21 14.54
C LYS A 154 0.61 -0.43 13.83
N THR A 155 -0.48 -1.11 13.52
CA THR A 155 -1.69 -0.54 12.91
C THR A 155 -2.92 -0.93 13.73
N SER A 156 -3.95 -0.10 13.70
CA SER A 156 -5.26 -0.42 14.28
C SER A 156 -6.30 -0.78 13.22
N VAL A 157 -6.09 -0.37 11.97
CA VAL A 157 -6.92 -0.79 10.84
C VAL A 157 -6.42 -2.12 10.27
N GLN A 158 -7.35 -2.85 9.67
CA GLN A 158 -7.04 -4.08 8.96
C GLN A 158 -6.25 -3.77 7.68
N MET A 159 -5.21 -4.55 7.44
CA MET A 159 -4.44 -4.51 6.20
C MET A 159 -5.29 -5.01 5.03
N PRO A 160 -5.34 -4.27 3.90
CA PRO A 160 -6.00 -4.74 2.69
C PRO A 160 -5.39 -6.05 2.18
N GLY A 161 -6.22 -7.08 2.00
CA GLY A 161 -5.76 -8.44 1.69
C GLY A 161 -5.20 -8.64 0.27
N TRP A 162 -5.21 -7.59 -0.56
CA TRP A 162 -4.74 -7.60 -1.95
C TRP A 162 -3.40 -6.88 -2.14
N LEU A 163 -2.87 -6.23 -1.10
CA LEU A 163 -1.52 -5.65 -1.18
C LEU A 163 -0.49 -6.80 -1.25
N PRO A 164 0.43 -6.77 -2.23
CA PRO A 164 1.21 -7.95 -2.58
C PRO A 164 2.31 -8.28 -1.56
N LEU A 165 2.92 -7.25 -0.94
CA LEU A 165 3.98 -7.43 0.05
C LEU A 165 3.84 -6.42 1.18
N CYS A 166 3.66 -6.93 2.41
CA CYS A 166 3.61 -6.14 3.63
C CYS A 166 4.54 -6.74 4.68
N ILE A 167 5.66 -6.06 4.96
CA ILE A 167 6.70 -6.50 5.88
C ILE A 167 6.40 -5.93 7.27
N SER A 168 6.19 -6.79 8.26
CA SER A 168 5.92 -6.35 9.64
C SER A 168 7.21 -5.94 10.35
N ALA A 169 7.30 -4.67 10.69
CA ALA A 169 8.44 -4.07 11.38
C ALA A 169 7.95 -3.10 12.48
N PRO A 170 7.47 -3.62 13.62
CA PRO A 170 6.80 -2.81 14.63
C PRO A 170 7.75 -1.92 15.45
N GLN A 171 9.06 -2.18 15.46
CA GLN A 171 10.04 -1.39 16.21
C GLN A 171 10.83 -0.46 15.28
N PRO A 172 11.28 0.73 15.72
CA PRO A 172 12.04 1.66 14.89
C PRO A 172 13.27 1.01 14.22
N GLN A 173 14.13 0.36 14.99
CA GLN A 173 15.35 -0.25 14.47
C GLN A 173 15.06 -1.40 13.49
N MET A 174 14.01 -2.19 13.74
CA MET A 174 13.58 -3.22 12.79
C MET A 174 13.13 -2.59 11.47
N MET A 175 12.29 -1.56 11.54
CA MET A 175 11.80 -0.86 10.36
C MET A 175 12.97 -0.24 9.58
N LEU A 176 13.90 0.44 10.25
CA LEU A 176 15.09 1.00 9.59
C LEU A 176 15.91 -0.09 8.90
N LYS A 177 16.13 -1.24 9.55
CA LYS A 177 16.86 -2.38 8.98
C LYS A 177 16.20 -2.90 7.71
N GLU A 178 14.89 -3.11 7.73
CA GLU A 178 14.15 -3.56 6.53
C GLU A 178 14.23 -2.53 5.41
N LEU A 179 14.09 -1.24 5.72
CA LEU A 179 14.20 -0.18 4.72
C LEU A 179 15.61 -0.11 4.10
N MET A 180 16.65 -0.30 4.91
CA MET A 180 18.04 -0.36 4.43
C MET A 180 18.31 -1.60 3.56
N ALA A 181 17.65 -2.71 3.85
CA ALA A 181 17.73 -3.91 3.02
C ALA A 181 17.06 -3.69 1.66
N ILE A 182 15.84 -3.16 1.65
CA ILE A 182 15.07 -2.83 0.43
C ILE A 182 15.77 -1.76 -0.41
N ALA A 183 16.45 -0.80 0.23
CA ALA A 183 17.17 0.25 -0.48
C ALA A 183 18.43 -0.24 -1.24
N ASN A 184 18.72 -1.54 -1.24
CA ASN A 184 19.72 -2.13 -2.13
C ASN A 184 19.13 -2.52 -3.50
N ASP A 185 17.80 -2.54 -3.63
CA ASP A 185 17.09 -2.72 -4.89
C ASP A 185 16.83 -1.37 -5.58
N ASP A 186 16.49 -1.41 -6.88
CA ASP A 186 16.11 -0.22 -7.64
C ASP A 186 14.66 0.18 -7.33
N ILE A 187 14.51 1.17 -6.45
CA ILE A 187 13.21 1.68 -5.99
C ILE A 187 13.00 3.09 -6.55
N ASP A 188 11.96 3.26 -7.37
CA ASP A 188 11.65 4.55 -7.97
C ASP A 188 11.14 5.58 -6.95
N ALA A 189 10.36 5.15 -5.95
CA ALA A 189 9.76 6.07 -5.00
C ALA A 189 9.61 5.54 -3.56
N TRP A 190 9.72 6.45 -2.60
CA TRP A 190 9.58 6.20 -1.17
C TRP A 190 8.55 7.14 -0.56
N VAL A 191 7.49 6.58 0.02
CA VAL A 191 6.43 7.34 0.71
C VAL A 191 6.52 7.07 2.20
N HIS A 192 6.98 8.07 2.96
CA HIS A 192 7.25 7.95 4.39
C HIS A 192 6.05 8.43 5.22
N THR A 193 5.04 7.56 5.40
CA THR A 193 3.82 7.87 6.20
C THR A 193 3.87 7.32 7.62
N ALA A 194 4.86 6.48 7.95
CA ALA A 194 4.98 5.88 9.26
C ALA A 194 5.20 6.93 10.35
N ALA A 195 4.49 6.77 11.47
CA ALA A 195 4.71 7.55 12.68
C ALA A 195 5.83 6.91 13.51
N VAL A 196 7.07 7.08 13.04
CA VAL A 196 8.28 6.60 13.71
C VAL A 196 8.49 7.40 15.01
N LEU A 197 8.89 6.70 16.07
CA LEU A 197 9.22 7.32 17.34
C LEU A 197 10.54 8.08 17.23
N ASP A 198 10.51 9.35 17.64
CA ASP A 198 11.72 10.18 17.76
C ASP A 198 12.55 9.84 19.00
N TYR A 199 11.90 9.25 20.02
CA TYR A 199 12.51 8.84 21.28
C TYR A 199 12.11 7.40 21.60
N VAL A 200 13.09 6.61 22.03
CA VAL A 200 12.93 5.20 22.40
C VAL A 200 13.40 4.93 23.82
N VAL A 201 12.87 3.89 24.45
CA VAL A 201 13.32 3.43 25.77
C VAL A 201 14.77 2.96 25.68
N GLU A 202 15.63 3.53 26.52
CA GLU A 202 17.07 3.23 26.52
C GLU A 202 17.36 1.78 26.93
N ASN A 203 16.73 1.33 28.01
CA ASN A 203 16.98 0.04 28.65
C ASN A 203 15.64 -0.67 28.95
N PRO A 204 15.02 -1.34 27.97
CA PRO A 204 13.79 -2.10 28.19
C PRO A 204 14.03 -3.26 29.17
N ALA A 205 13.12 -3.45 30.12
CA ALA A 205 13.21 -4.51 31.11
C ALA A 205 12.78 -5.88 30.53
N ASN A 206 13.50 -6.93 30.87
CA ASN A 206 13.05 -8.30 30.63
C ASN A 206 12.00 -8.69 31.69
N GLY A 207 10.85 -9.21 31.26
CA GLY A 207 9.73 -9.53 32.15
C GLY A 207 8.90 -8.31 32.53
N LYS A 208 7.67 -8.56 33.01
CA LYS A 208 6.76 -7.50 33.51
C LYS A 208 7.37 -6.83 34.74
N LEU A 209 7.57 -5.51 34.71
CA LEU A 209 7.93 -4.78 35.93
C LEU A 209 6.76 -4.83 36.92
N ALA A 210 7.04 -5.21 38.16
CA ALA A 210 6.03 -5.40 39.19
C ALA A 210 5.23 -4.10 39.46
N SER A 211 3.92 -4.24 39.65
CA SER A 211 3.06 -3.13 40.07
C SER A 211 3.31 -2.76 41.54
N GLN A 212 2.87 -1.55 41.94
CA GLN A 212 2.90 -1.05 43.33
C GLN A 212 4.31 -0.83 43.93
N GLN A 213 5.32 -0.62 43.09
CA GLN A 213 6.69 -0.31 43.53
C GLN A 213 6.98 1.20 43.67
N GLY A 214 5.95 2.05 43.57
CA GLY A 214 6.09 3.50 43.50
C GLY A 214 6.08 4.03 42.06
N PRO A 215 6.55 5.27 41.82
CA PRO A 215 6.63 5.84 40.48
C PRO A 215 7.57 5.01 39.58
N LEU A 216 7.26 4.96 38.29
CA LEU A 216 8.10 4.31 37.28
C LEU A 216 8.77 5.38 36.44
N ASP A 217 10.09 5.50 36.58
CA ASP A 217 10.90 6.40 35.77
C ASP A 217 11.39 5.66 34.52
N ILE A 218 11.18 6.27 33.35
CA ILE A 218 11.58 5.71 32.06
C ILE A 218 12.49 6.71 31.37
N THR A 219 13.74 6.32 31.15
CA THR A 219 14.71 7.10 30.37
C THR A 219 14.47 6.89 28.88
N LEU A 220 14.28 7.98 28.16
CA LEU A 220 14.16 7.99 26.72
C LEU A 220 15.40 8.60 26.07
N ILE A 221 15.87 7.96 25.00
CA ILE A 221 16.98 8.43 24.17
C ILE A 221 16.49 8.71 22.76
N GLU A 222 17.16 9.61 22.06
CA GLU A 222 16.85 9.90 20.66
C GLU A 222 17.04 8.67 19.78
N GLY A 223 16.05 8.39 18.95
CA GLY A 223 16.10 7.34 17.94
C GLY A 223 16.65 7.83 16.60
N ASP A 224 17.06 6.89 15.75
CA ASP A 224 17.55 7.19 14.42
C ASP A 224 16.45 7.85 13.56
N LYS A 225 16.82 8.92 12.85
CA LYS A 225 15.90 9.58 11.91
C LYS A 225 15.89 8.80 10.60
N HIS A 226 14.95 7.88 10.42
CA HIS A 226 14.89 6.97 9.25
C HIS A 226 15.03 7.70 7.91
N ILE A 227 14.36 8.86 7.75
CA ILE A 227 14.42 9.65 6.52
C ILE A 227 15.80 10.27 6.24
N LEU A 228 16.63 10.49 7.27
CA LEU A 228 18.00 10.95 7.10
C LEU A 228 18.91 9.76 6.79
N GLU A 229 18.75 8.66 7.52
CA GLU A 229 19.51 7.43 7.30
C GLU A 229 19.36 6.89 5.87
N LEU A 230 18.15 6.96 5.30
CA LEU A 230 17.88 6.50 3.93
C LEU A 230 18.37 7.47 2.84
N LYS A 231 18.72 8.71 3.18
CA LYS A 231 18.96 9.79 2.19
C LYS A 231 20.04 9.42 1.17
N SER A 232 21.14 8.83 1.62
CA SER A 232 22.27 8.46 0.75
C SER A 232 21.99 7.23 -0.12
N LYS A 233 21.07 6.36 0.31
CA LYS A 233 20.69 5.11 -0.38
C LYS A 233 19.58 5.29 -1.39
N THR A 234 18.86 6.39 -1.32
CA THR A 234 17.65 6.67 -2.12
C THR A 234 17.86 7.84 -3.08
N ILE A 235 19.11 8.14 -3.43
CA ILE A 235 19.46 9.19 -4.40
C ILE A 235 18.87 8.84 -5.76
N GLY A 236 18.17 9.79 -6.37
CA GLY A 236 17.53 9.60 -7.69
C GLY A 236 16.12 9.01 -7.62
N SER A 237 15.68 8.56 -6.43
CA SER A 237 14.28 8.18 -6.21
C SER A 237 13.44 9.40 -5.80
N THR A 238 12.15 9.34 -6.11
CA THR A 238 11.17 10.30 -5.59
C THR A 238 10.91 10.00 -4.11
N ARG A 239 11.06 11.00 -3.23
CA ARG A 239 10.89 10.82 -1.78
C ARG A 239 9.82 11.72 -1.23
N ILE A 240 8.76 11.16 -0.68
CA ILE A 240 7.60 11.90 -0.18
C ILE A 240 7.53 11.73 1.34
N GLY A 241 7.71 12.83 2.06
CA GLY A 241 7.61 12.86 3.53
C GLY A 241 6.21 13.23 3.99
N PHE A 242 5.88 12.89 5.25
CA PHE A 242 4.69 13.39 5.93
C PHE A 242 5.08 14.20 7.16
N LYS A 243 4.32 15.28 7.40
CA LYS A 243 4.49 16.17 8.54
C LYS A 243 3.12 16.44 9.18
N LEU A 244 2.89 15.79 10.32
CA LEU A 244 1.70 16.01 11.14
C LEU A 244 2.06 16.91 12.33
N GLU A 245 1.30 17.97 12.54
CA GLU A 245 1.48 18.91 13.65
C GLU A 245 0.12 19.25 14.27
N SER A 246 0.11 19.74 15.52
CA SER A 246 -1.12 20.12 16.21
C SER A 246 -1.02 21.52 16.80
N GLY A 247 -2.09 22.31 16.71
CA GLY A 247 -2.17 23.62 17.37
C GLY A 247 -1.26 24.69 16.77
N ILE A 248 -0.89 24.54 15.49
CA ILE A 248 -0.04 25.51 14.77
C ILE A 248 -0.81 26.16 13.62
N LYS A 249 -0.37 27.36 13.22
CA LYS A 249 -0.93 28.05 12.06
C LYS A 249 -0.44 27.36 10.78
N GLN A 250 -1.26 27.40 9.72
CA GLN A 250 -0.91 26.86 8.41
C GLN A 250 0.45 27.36 7.91
N ARG A 251 0.75 28.65 8.06
CA ARG A 251 2.05 29.22 7.63
C ARG A 251 3.24 28.53 8.31
N ASP A 252 3.15 28.24 9.60
CA ASP A 252 4.22 27.58 10.35
C ASP A 252 4.35 26.11 9.95
N LEU A 253 3.21 25.46 9.66
CA LEU A 253 3.18 24.09 9.14
C LEU A 253 3.91 23.99 7.80
N ILE A 254 3.61 24.88 6.84
CA ILE A 254 4.27 24.92 5.53
C ILE A 254 5.77 25.19 5.70
N HIS A 255 6.15 26.09 6.60
CA HIS A 255 7.58 26.36 6.88
C HIS A 255 8.32 25.12 7.40
N ARG A 256 7.70 24.35 8.31
CA ARG A 256 8.27 23.09 8.80
C ARG A 256 8.36 22.02 7.73
N ALA A 257 7.42 21.98 6.79
CA ALA A 257 7.46 21.07 5.65
C ALA A 257 8.64 21.40 4.72
N VAL A 258 8.83 22.68 4.38
CA VAL A 258 9.99 23.14 3.58
C VAL A 258 11.31 22.79 4.28
N ALA A 259 11.41 23.01 5.59
CA ALA A 259 12.60 22.64 6.35
C ALA A 259 12.90 21.13 6.30
N GLN A 260 11.87 20.27 6.36
CA GLN A 260 12.03 18.82 6.20
C GLN A 260 12.50 18.45 4.79
N ILE A 261 11.99 19.13 3.76
CA ILE A 261 12.41 18.93 2.37
C ILE A 261 13.90 19.22 2.21
N GLU A 262 14.35 20.39 2.65
CA GLU A 262 15.76 20.82 2.54
C GLU A 262 16.69 19.92 3.36
N HIS A 263 16.33 19.63 4.61
CA HIS A 263 17.17 18.88 5.52
C HIS A 263 17.28 17.41 5.10
N SER A 264 16.15 16.76 4.81
CA SER A 264 16.10 15.33 4.53
C SER A 264 16.19 14.97 3.05
N GLY A 265 16.16 15.94 2.14
CA GLY A 265 16.22 15.70 0.70
C GLY A 265 14.97 15.00 0.18
N MET A 266 13.79 15.50 0.55
CA MET A 266 12.52 15.02 0.01
C MET A 266 12.22 15.67 -1.35
N THR A 267 11.49 14.98 -2.22
CA THR A 267 10.85 15.56 -3.41
C THR A 267 9.68 16.45 -3.01
N ALA A 268 8.84 15.99 -2.08
CA ALA A 268 7.71 16.73 -1.54
C ALA A 268 7.40 16.31 -0.10
N VAL A 269 6.66 17.15 0.63
CA VAL A 269 6.13 16.81 1.95
C VAL A 269 4.63 17.07 1.99
N VAL A 270 3.87 16.08 2.43
CA VAL A 270 2.47 16.26 2.79
C VAL A 270 2.41 16.76 4.23
N ALA A 271 1.84 17.95 4.41
CA ALA A 271 1.71 18.62 5.67
C ALA A 271 0.24 18.67 6.12
N ASN A 272 -0.03 18.21 7.34
CA ASN A 272 -1.39 18.08 7.88
C ASN A 272 -1.44 18.63 9.31
N ARG A 273 -2.61 19.17 9.69
CA ARG A 273 -2.90 19.51 11.07
C ARG A 273 -3.78 18.45 11.69
N LEU A 274 -3.46 18.01 12.89
CA LEU A 274 -4.21 16.96 13.59
C LEU A 274 -5.68 17.37 13.78
N GLU A 275 -5.94 18.63 14.13
CA GLU A 275 -7.28 19.17 14.33
C GLU A 275 -8.14 19.24 13.06
N ASP A 276 -7.55 19.14 11.86
CA ASP A 276 -8.28 19.21 10.59
C ASP A 276 -8.64 17.80 10.04
N LEU A 277 -7.97 16.72 10.51
CA LEU A 277 -8.05 15.41 9.87
C LEU A 277 -9.45 14.77 9.85
N ASP A 278 -10.27 15.08 10.86
CA ASP A 278 -11.61 14.53 11.02
C ASP A 278 -12.72 15.56 10.72
N ASP A 279 -12.35 16.75 10.21
CA ASP A 279 -13.29 17.82 9.84
C ASP A 279 -13.43 17.91 8.32
N ALA A 280 -14.54 17.42 7.77
CA ALA A 280 -14.82 17.43 6.33
C ALA A 280 -14.97 18.84 5.73
N SER A 281 -15.05 19.90 6.56
CA SER A 281 -15.02 21.29 6.10
C SER A 281 -13.61 21.86 5.98
N LYS A 282 -12.60 21.10 6.42
CA LYS A 282 -11.19 21.45 6.37
C LYS A 282 -10.48 20.63 5.31
N PRO A 283 -9.41 21.19 4.72
CA PRO A 283 -8.62 20.42 3.77
C PRO A 283 -7.93 19.27 4.49
N ARG A 284 -7.89 18.12 3.82
CA ARG A 284 -7.17 16.94 4.27
C ARG A 284 -5.69 17.21 4.55
N GLY A 285 -5.08 18.14 3.82
CA GLY A 285 -3.71 18.60 4.04
C GLY A 285 -3.19 19.51 2.94
N TYR A 286 -1.86 19.71 2.92
CA TYR A 286 -1.17 20.53 1.95
C TYR A 286 0.02 19.75 1.39
N LEU A 287 0.12 19.63 0.08
CA LEU A 287 1.30 19.11 -0.58
C LEU A 287 2.29 20.26 -0.80
N VAL A 288 3.46 20.18 -0.21
CA VAL A 288 4.51 21.20 -0.29
C VAL A 288 5.66 20.70 -1.16
N ASP A 289 6.10 21.52 -2.11
CA ASP A 289 7.23 21.22 -2.99
C ASP A 289 8.55 21.86 -2.51
N LYS A 290 9.65 21.55 -3.21
CA LYS A 290 11.00 22.10 -2.94
C LYS A 290 11.09 23.62 -3.08
N GLN A 291 10.19 24.24 -3.84
CA GLN A 291 10.15 25.68 -4.05
C GLN A 291 9.32 26.40 -2.97
N GLY A 292 8.69 25.66 -2.06
CA GLY A 292 7.80 26.18 -1.04
C GLY A 292 6.41 26.54 -1.55
N SER A 293 6.08 26.18 -2.79
CA SER A 293 4.70 26.22 -3.28
C SER A 293 3.92 25.12 -2.57
N HIS A 294 2.63 25.37 -2.32
CA HIS A 294 1.77 24.37 -1.71
C HIS A 294 0.43 24.26 -2.43
N PHE A 295 -0.04 23.03 -2.54
CA PHE A 295 -1.32 22.68 -3.13
C PHE A 295 -2.23 22.17 -2.01
N VAL A 296 -3.46 22.69 -1.99
CA VAL A 296 -4.48 22.23 -1.02
C VAL A 296 -4.98 20.87 -1.48
N LEU A 297 -5.01 19.91 -0.55
CA LEU A 297 -5.60 18.60 -0.75
C LEU A 297 -6.92 18.61 0.03
N GLU A 298 -8.05 18.67 -0.66
CA GLU A 298 -9.35 18.80 0.02
C GLU A 298 -9.73 17.51 0.72
N ASN A 299 -9.43 16.36 0.10
CA ASN A 299 -9.86 15.05 0.58
C ASN A 299 -8.79 13.96 0.35
N GLU A 300 -9.07 12.73 0.79
CA GLU A 300 -8.17 11.58 0.60
C GLU A 300 -7.87 11.24 -0.88
N LEU A 301 -8.82 11.45 -1.80
CA LEU A 301 -8.59 11.19 -3.23
C LEU A 301 -7.58 12.18 -3.79
N ASP A 302 -7.72 13.46 -3.47
CA ASP A 302 -6.76 14.49 -3.89
C ASP A 302 -5.34 14.16 -3.39
N LEU A 303 -5.23 13.65 -2.15
CA LEU A 303 -3.96 13.18 -1.59
C LEU A 303 -3.36 12.05 -2.43
N CYS A 304 -4.14 11.01 -2.73
CA CYS A 304 -3.66 9.86 -3.49
C CYS A 304 -3.28 10.26 -4.93
N ASP A 305 -4.14 11.05 -5.59
CA ASP A 305 -3.92 11.55 -6.95
C ASP A 305 -2.65 12.41 -7.06
N ALA A 306 -2.43 13.30 -6.07
CA ALA A 306 -1.24 14.13 -6.03
C ALA A 306 0.05 13.30 -5.83
N LEU A 307 0.03 12.33 -4.92
CA LEU A 307 1.18 11.43 -4.69
C LEU A 307 1.48 10.59 -5.92
N ARG A 308 0.46 9.96 -6.51
CA ARG A 308 0.59 9.16 -7.74
C ARG A 308 1.18 10.00 -8.87
N THR A 309 0.71 11.24 -9.05
CA THR A 309 1.24 12.15 -10.08
C THR A 309 2.72 12.45 -9.88
N ILE A 310 3.17 12.69 -8.64
CA ILE A 310 4.61 12.94 -8.36
C ILE A 310 5.43 11.68 -8.63
N ILE A 311 4.95 10.53 -8.18
CA ILE A 311 5.62 9.23 -8.36
C ILE A 311 5.78 8.87 -9.84
N GLU A 312 4.72 9.07 -10.64
CA GLU A 312 4.73 8.78 -12.08
C GLU A 312 5.66 9.71 -12.86
N ARG A 313 5.84 10.97 -12.41
CA ARG A 313 6.78 11.92 -13.03
C ARG A 313 8.24 11.56 -12.77
N GLY A 314 8.56 11.10 -11.56
CA GLY A 314 9.93 10.70 -11.20
C GLY A 314 10.91 11.87 -11.01
N ASP A 315 10.42 12.99 -10.45
CA ASP A 315 11.21 14.21 -10.15
C ASP A 315 12.07 14.13 -8.88
#